data_AF-A0A7X7Z4V8-F1
#
_entry.id   AF-A0A7X7Z4V8-F1
#
_cell.length_a   1.000
_cell.length_b   1.000
_cell.length_c   1.000
_cell.angle_alpha   90.00
_cell.angle_beta   90.00
_cell.angle_gamma   90.00
#
_symmetry.space_group_name_H-M   'P 1'
#
loop_
_entity.id
_entity.type
_entity.pdbx_description
1 polymer ?
#
loop_
_entity_poly.entity_id
_entity_poly.type
_entity_poly.pdbx_seq_one_letter_code
_entity_poly.pdbx_strand_id
1 'polypeptide(L)'
;MNFFPKVNSDNRNESLRNNWQELNLRSSLNRIEIVVNNPMTTCINEDLKLLGLKQISFPYFNSTDFVNVAFNDFMKFTDGLNLSGISVVSIIGDFFKLNDYYSFSEYFIKSIIEINIFYKDISDDFIFKLRALRNKNLRLVVWIDDHDFIAIKDKMILLQEFNSSVDYRFVITNEYYLKEIERFMKKNRKNFDLVPFYNNKNLSFFKKYCFTSYTDLQDIKLNDRDLFSRMYLNELNYGKLIILPTGEVHSSLFFKSFGSIYNSSLISVIRNFALDENGPWLKTRQLVLPCKDCLFYLLCNPLTSYEYSIGKMNLCHYDKTTNNWLQ
;
A
#
# COMPACT_ATOMS: atom_id res chain seq x y z
N MET A 1 15.53 35.08 -16.03
CA MET A 1 14.49 34.85 -17.05
C MET A 1 13.34 34.12 -16.39
N ASN A 2 12.19 34.78 -16.24
CA ASN A 2 10.98 34.21 -15.67
C ASN A 2 10.29 33.32 -16.72
N PHE A 3 10.26 32.01 -16.49
CA PHE A 3 9.73 31.00 -17.42
C PHE A 3 8.27 30.60 -17.12
N PHE A 4 7.43 31.57 -16.76
CA PHE A 4 5.97 31.35 -16.73
C PHE A 4 5.25 32.47 -17.48
N PRO A 5 4.39 32.15 -18.47
CA PRO A 5 3.53 33.15 -19.08
C PRO A 5 2.55 33.65 -18.01
N LYS A 6 2.46 34.98 -17.85
CA LYS A 6 1.31 35.60 -17.16
C LYS A 6 0.06 35.33 -18.00
N VAL A 7 -0.77 34.40 -17.56
CA VAL A 7 -2.07 34.11 -18.19
C VAL A 7 -3.09 35.14 -17.68
N ASN A 8 -3.71 35.85 -18.61
CA ASN A 8 -4.79 36.81 -18.36
C ASN A 8 -5.96 36.16 -17.62
N SER A 9 -6.50 36.88 -16.64
CA SER A 9 -7.70 36.55 -15.87
C SER A 9 -8.95 36.67 -16.76
N ASP A 10 -9.36 35.56 -17.36
CA ASP A 10 -10.59 35.46 -18.14
C ASP A 10 -11.46 34.34 -17.52
N ASN A 11 -12.59 34.71 -16.89
CA ASN A 11 -13.43 33.80 -16.10
C ASN A 11 -14.04 32.63 -16.90
N ARG A 12 -13.95 32.65 -18.24
CA ARG A 12 -14.33 31.53 -19.11
C ARG A 12 -13.32 30.37 -19.09
N ASN A 13 -12.11 30.60 -18.59
CA ASN A 13 -11.09 29.57 -18.40
C ASN A 13 -11.21 28.82 -17.07
N GLU A 14 -12.01 29.29 -16.12
CA GLU A 14 -12.09 28.67 -14.80
C GLU A 14 -12.85 27.34 -14.83
N SER A 15 -13.95 27.25 -15.58
CA SER A 15 -14.68 25.99 -15.77
C SER A 15 -13.89 24.98 -16.60
N LEU A 16 -13.19 25.41 -17.64
CA LEU A 16 -12.29 24.56 -18.43
C LEU A 16 -11.09 24.10 -17.61
N ARG A 17 -10.49 24.97 -16.79
CA ARG A 17 -9.37 24.62 -15.91
C ARG A 17 -9.81 23.70 -14.78
N ASN A 18 -10.98 23.91 -14.20
CA ASN A 18 -11.60 22.99 -13.23
C ASN A 18 -11.92 21.64 -13.86
N ASN A 19 -12.49 21.61 -15.07
CA ASN A 19 -12.76 20.37 -15.81
C ASN A 19 -11.47 19.63 -16.20
N TRP A 20 -10.42 20.33 -16.64
CA TRP A 20 -9.11 19.73 -16.94
C TRP A 20 -8.38 19.24 -15.69
N GLN A 21 -8.44 19.99 -14.59
CA GLN A 21 -7.91 19.55 -13.30
C GLN A 21 -8.67 18.32 -12.82
N GLU A 22 -10.00 18.30 -12.88
CA GLU A 22 -10.81 17.13 -12.52
C GLU A 22 -10.55 15.90 -13.40
N LEU A 23 -10.36 16.07 -14.72
CA LEU A 23 -10.00 14.99 -15.64
C LEU A 23 -8.60 14.41 -15.36
N ASN A 24 -7.59 15.26 -15.09
CA ASN A 24 -6.25 14.81 -14.71
C ASN A 24 -6.23 14.17 -13.31
N LEU A 25 -7.01 14.71 -12.36
CA LEU A 25 -7.13 14.17 -11.00
C LEU A 25 -7.74 12.75 -11.01
N ARG A 26 -8.74 12.49 -11.86
CA ARG A 26 -9.28 11.13 -12.06
C ARG A 26 -8.25 10.17 -12.64
N SER A 27 -7.48 10.62 -13.64
CA SER A 27 -6.39 9.80 -14.22
C SER A 27 -5.20 9.58 -13.28
N SER A 28 -5.13 10.35 -12.20
CA SER A 28 -4.07 10.22 -11.19
C SER A 28 -4.34 9.06 -10.24
N LEU A 29 -5.60 8.63 -10.08
CA LEU A 29 -5.96 7.50 -9.23
C LEU A 29 -5.63 6.18 -9.93
N ASN A 30 -4.73 5.41 -9.33
CA ASN A 30 -4.25 4.14 -9.87
C ASN A 30 -4.60 2.95 -8.98
N ARG A 31 -4.73 3.18 -7.67
CA ARG A 31 -4.98 2.12 -6.67
C ARG A 31 -6.00 2.56 -5.62
N ILE A 32 -6.97 1.70 -5.35
CA ILE A 32 -7.84 1.82 -4.18
C ILE A 32 -7.57 0.62 -3.28
N GLU A 33 -7.37 0.88 -2.00
CA GLU A 33 -7.29 -0.13 -0.96
C GLU A 33 -8.53 -0.04 -0.08
N ILE A 34 -9.29 -1.12 0.04
CA ILE A 34 -10.46 -1.21 0.91
C ILE A 34 -10.10 -2.15 2.05
N VAL A 35 -10.08 -1.62 3.26
CA VAL A 35 -9.76 -2.40 4.46
C VAL A 35 -11.03 -3.06 4.97
N VAL A 36 -10.95 -4.37 5.18
CA VAL A 36 -12.03 -5.21 5.67
C VAL A 36 -11.61 -5.74 7.03
N ASN A 37 -12.33 -5.30 8.06
CA ASN A 37 -12.06 -5.76 9.40
C ASN A 37 -12.52 -7.22 9.58
N ASN A 38 -11.67 -8.01 10.23
CA ASN A 38 -12.00 -9.35 10.66
C ASN A 38 -11.64 -9.56 12.15
N PRO A 39 -12.50 -9.14 13.08
CA PRO A 39 -12.18 -9.17 14.52
C PRO A 39 -12.04 -10.60 15.07
N MET A 40 -12.53 -11.61 14.35
CA MET A 40 -12.53 -13.01 14.79
C MET A 40 -11.21 -13.74 14.48
N THR A 41 -10.31 -13.12 13.72
CA THR A 41 -9.05 -13.74 13.32
C THR A 41 -8.02 -13.72 14.44
N THR A 42 -7.41 -14.87 14.70
CA THR A 42 -6.34 -15.01 15.71
C THR A 42 -4.98 -14.73 15.08
N CYS A 43 -4.55 -13.47 15.11
CA CYS A 43 -3.14 -13.09 14.90
C CYS A 43 -2.45 -12.99 16.27
N ILE A 44 -1.40 -13.79 16.48
CA ILE A 44 -0.68 -13.89 17.78
C ILE A 44 0.25 -12.68 17.98
N ASN A 45 0.72 -12.09 16.88
CA ASN A 45 1.62 -10.95 16.91
C ASN A 45 0.84 -9.65 17.17
N GLU A 46 0.71 -9.27 18.44
CA GLU A 46 -0.02 -8.06 18.85
C GLU A 46 0.55 -6.77 18.24
N ASP A 47 1.88 -6.65 18.12
CA ASP A 47 2.51 -5.49 17.48
C ASP A 47 2.06 -5.40 16.00
N LEU A 48 1.98 -6.53 15.30
CA LEU A 48 1.52 -6.60 13.91
C LEU A 48 0.00 -6.35 13.78
N LYS A 49 -0.79 -6.84 14.73
CA LYS A 49 -2.23 -6.56 14.79
C LYS A 49 -2.53 -5.06 14.91
N LEU A 50 -1.73 -4.34 15.70
CA LEU A 50 -1.90 -2.91 15.96
C LEU A 50 -1.26 -2.01 14.90
N LEU A 51 -0.09 -2.38 14.40
CA LEU A 51 0.74 -1.50 13.56
C LEU A 51 0.93 -2.01 12.13
N GLY A 52 0.56 -3.27 11.85
CA GLY A 52 0.76 -3.95 10.57
C GLY A 52 0.19 -3.13 9.43
N LEU A 53 -1.13 -2.89 9.43
CA LEU A 53 -1.83 -2.13 8.38
C LEU A 53 -1.19 -0.77 8.07
N LYS A 54 -0.62 -0.07 9.07
CA LYS A 54 0.05 1.21 8.84
C LYS A 54 1.34 1.04 8.03
N GLN A 55 2.09 -0.02 8.30
CA GLN A 55 3.41 -0.27 7.74
C GLN A 55 3.38 -1.00 6.41
N ILE A 56 2.60 -2.08 6.37
CA ILE A 56 2.54 -3.08 5.32
C ILE A 56 1.05 -3.43 5.18
N SER A 57 0.49 -3.59 3.97
CA SER A 57 -0.96 -3.78 3.73
C SER A 57 -1.52 -5.11 4.29
N PHE A 58 -1.29 -5.34 5.58
CA PHE A 58 -1.57 -6.52 6.36
C PHE A 58 -3.01 -6.45 6.87
N PRO A 59 -3.73 -7.59 6.91
CA PRO A 59 -5.11 -7.65 7.36
C PRO A 59 -5.36 -6.98 8.71
N TYR A 60 -6.52 -6.32 8.82
CA TYR A 60 -6.92 -5.53 9.97
C TYR A 60 -7.87 -6.30 10.88
N PHE A 61 -7.60 -6.29 12.18
CA PHE A 61 -8.31 -7.11 13.18
C PHE A 61 -8.70 -6.32 14.43
N ASN A 62 -9.42 -5.23 14.26
CA ASN A 62 -9.86 -4.42 15.38
C ASN A 62 -11.16 -4.96 15.99
N SER A 63 -11.19 -5.21 17.29
CA SER A 63 -12.40 -5.68 17.99
C SER A 63 -13.50 -4.62 18.12
N THR A 64 -13.26 -3.35 17.79
CA THR A 64 -14.27 -2.28 17.93
C THR A 64 -15.08 -1.99 16.66
N ASP A 65 -14.59 -2.40 15.49
CA ASP A 65 -15.10 -1.91 14.20
C ASP A 65 -15.91 -3.00 13.46
N PHE A 66 -17.17 -3.24 13.84
CA PHE A 66 -17.92 -4.39 13.30
C PHE A 66 -18.51 -4.21 11.90
N VAL A 67 -18.52 -2.98 11.39
CA VAL A 67 -19.19 -2.66 10.11
C VAL A 67 -18.13 -2.38 9.05
N ASN A 68 -18.12 -3.22 8.02
CA ASN A 68 -17.32 -2.99 6.83
C ASN A 68 -18.06 -2.10 5.84
N VAL A 69 -17.30 -1.46 4.94
CA VAL A 69 -17.83 -0.60 3.90
C VAL A 69 -18.90 -1.32 3.08
N ALA A 70 -20.07 -0.70 2.95
CA ALA A 70 -21.14 -1.18 2.09
C ALA A 70 -20.99 -0.63 0.67
N PHE A 71 -21.33 -1.46 -0.33
CA PHE A 71 -21.26 -1.06 -1.74
C PHE A 71 -22.06 0.21 -2.04
N ASN A 72 -23.24 0.38 -1.45
CA ASN A 72 -24.08 1.56 -1.65
C ASN A 72 -23.41 2.86 -1.16
N ASP A 73 -22.68 2.82 -0.05
CA ASP A 73 -21.98 4.00 0.46
C ASP A 73 -20.74 4.30 -0.38
N PHE A 74 -20.05 3.25 -0.84
CA PHE A 74 -18.97 3.41 -1.81
C PHE A 74 -19.47 4.03 -3.13
N MET A 75 -20.63 3.60 -3.64
CA MET A 75 -21.23 4.14 -4.86
C MET A 75 -21.65 5.61 -4.73
N LYS A 76 -22.16 6.00 -3.55
CA LYS A 76 -22.43 7.42 -3.25
C LYS A 76 -21.14 8.23 -3.23
N PHE A 77 -20.10 7.73 -2.55
CA PHE A 77 -18.80 8.39 -2.48
C PHE A 77 -18.19 8.63 -3.86
N THR A 78 -18.31 7.66 -4.77
CA THR A 78 -17.79 7.77 -6.13
C THR A 78 -18.72 8.54 -7.07
N ASP A 79 -19.89 9.01 -6.63
CA ASP A 79 -20.94 9.60 -7.46
C ASP A 79 -21.29 8.73 -8.70
N GLY A 80 -21.16 7.41 -8.57
CA GLY A 80 -21.34 6.46 -9.67
C GLY A 80 -20.35 6.63 -10.83
N LEU A 81 -19.23 7.32 -10.61
CA LEU A 81 -18.19 7.50 -11.62
C LEU A 81 -17.66 6.15 -12.11
N ASN A 82 -17.33 6.06 -13.40
CA ASN A 82 -16.66 4.90 -13.94
C ASN A 82 -15.17 4.95 -13.56
N LEU A 83 -14.75 4.03 -12.69
CA LEU A 83 -13.38 3.93 -12.20
C LEU A 83 -12.51 2.96 -13.02
N SER A 84 -12.84 2.71 -14.28
CA SER A 84 -12.05 1.87 -15.20
C SER A 84 -10.59 2.26 -15.40
N GLY A 85 -10.18 3.48 -15.00
CA GLY A 85 -8.76 3.91 -15.01
C GLY A 85 -7.94 3.34 -13.85
N ILE A 86 -8.58 2.74 -12.84
CA ILE A 86 -7.90 2.13 -11.70
C ILE A 86 -7.34 0.78 -12.13
N SER A 87 -6.02 0.61 -12.01
CA SER A 87 -5.36 -0.65 -12.37
C SER A 87 -5.56 -1.73 -11.31
N VAL A 88 -5.51 -1.37 -10.02
CA VAL A 88 -5.56 -2.33 -8.91
C VAL A 88 -6.55 -1.87 -7.84
N VAL A 89 -7.42 -2.78 -7.44
CA VAL A 89 -8.28 -2.64 -6.27
C VAL A 89 -7.84 -3.71 -5.29
N SER A 90 -7.27 -3.26 -4.18
CA SER A 90 -6.72 -4.13 -3.15
C SER A 90 -7.66 -4.21 -1.97
N ILE A 91 -8.10 -5.41 -1.63
CA ILE A 91 -8.95 -5.67 -0.48
C ILE A 91 -8.06 -6.20 0.63
N ILE A 92 -7.96 -5.48 1.74
CA ILE A 92 -7.09 -5.84 2.87
C ILE A 92 -7.94 -6.50 3.94
N GLY A 93 -7.95 -7.83 3.95
CA GLY A 93 -8.78 -8.68 4.81
C GLY A 93 -9.58 -9.71 4.01
N ASP A 94 -10.56 -10.31 4.67
CA ASP A 94 -11.44 -11.30 4.03
C ASP A 94 -12.46 -10.59 3.12
N PHE A 95 -12.23 -10.65 1.80
CA PHE A 95 -13.10 -10.06 0.78
C PHE A 95 -14.57 -10.43 0.93
N PHE A 96 -14.88 -11.66 1.38
CA PHE A 96 -16.25 -12.13 1.48
C PHE A 96 -17.00 -11.55 2.69
N LYS A 97 -16.33 -10.77 3.53
CA LYS A 97 -16.95 -9.98 4.61
C LYS A 97 -17.31 -8.56 4.19
N LEU A 98 -17.04 -8.17 2.95
CA LEU A 98 -17.62 -6.94 2.39
C LEU A 98 -19.12 -7.12 2.21
N ASN A 99 -19.86 -6.08 2.59
CA ASN A 99 -21.29 -6.06 2.35
C ASN A 99 -21.52 -5.83 0.85
N ASP A 100 -22.14 -6.83 0.21
CA ASP A 100 -22.33 -6.94 -1.23
C ASP A 100 -21.01 -7.04 -2.04
N TYR A 101 -20.17 -8.02 -1.68
CA TYR A 101 -18.90 -8.29 -2.36
C TYR A 101 -19.05 -8.63 -3.85
N TYR A 102 -20.20 -9.17 -4.29
CA TYR A 102 -20.46 -9.44 -5.71
C TYR A 102 -20.53 -8.14 -6.51
N SER A 103 -21.29 -7.15 -6.02
CA SER A 103 -21.36 -5.83 -6.68
C SER A 103 -20.00 -5.14 -6.72
N PHE A 104 -19.17 -5.27 -5.68
CA PHE A 104 -17.78 -4.80 -5.72
C PHE A 104 -16.97 -5.49 -6.82
N SER A 105 -17.06 -6.83 -6.94
CA SER A 105 -16.36 -7.59 -7.96
C SER A 105 -16.79 -7.19 -9.38
N GLU A 106 -18.09 -6.98 -9.61
CA GLU A 106 -18.62 -6.56 -10.91
C GLU A 106 -18.20 -5.13 -11.26
N TYR A 107 -18.29 -4.22 -10.30
CA TYR A 107 -17.92 -2.82 -10.49
C TYR A 107 -16.43 -2.66 -10.87
N PHE A 108 -15.57 -3.52 -10.32
CA PHE A 108 -14.12 -3.53 -10.61
C PHE A 108 -13.67 -4.64 -11.56
N ILE A 109 -14.56 -5.18 -12.40
CA ILE A 109 -14.27 -6.34 -13.27
C ILE A 109 -13.09 -6.11 -14.23
N LYS A 110 -12.80 -4.85 -14.59
CA LYS A 110 -11.68 -4.47 -15.49
C LYS A 110 -10.35 -4.26 -14.76
N SER A 111 -10.38 -4.11 -13.44
CA SER A 111 -9.19 -3.92 -12.61
C SER A 111 -8.66 -5.26 -12.12
N ILE A 112 -7.40 -5.28 -11.70
CA ILE A 112 -6.87 -6.40 -10.89
C ILE A 112 -7.51 -6.29 -9.50
N ILE A 113 -8.16 -7.36 -9.06
CA ILE A 113 -8.68 -7.46 -7.69
C ILE A 113 -7.65 -8.23 -6.86
N GLU A 114 -6.91 -7.51 -6.02
CA GLU A 114 -5.90 -8.08 -5.13
C GLU A 114 -6.49 -8.33 -3.74
N ILE A 115 -6.67 -9.59 -3.35
CA ILE A 115 -7.18 -9.95 -2.02
C ILE A 115 -5.98 -10.24 -1.10
N ASN A 116 -5.75 -9.37 -0.12
CA ASN A 116 -4.74 -9.53 0.91
C ASN A 116 -5.35 -10.22 2.12
N ILE A 117 -5.16 -11.54 2.25
CA ILE A 117 -5.76 -12.37 3.30
C ILE A 117 -4.70 -12.91 4.26
N PHE A 118 -5.08 -13.11 5.51
CA PHE A 118 -4.25 -13.79 6.49
C PHE A 118 -4.38 -15.30 6.35
N TYR A 119 -3.26 -16.02 6.39
CA TYR A 119 -3.27 -17.45 6.04
C TYR A 119 -4.21 -18.31 6.92
N LYS A 120 -4.44 -17.93 8.18
CA LYS A 120 -5.38 -18.64 9.08
C LYS A 120 -6.85 -18.47 8.67
N ASP A 121 -7.19 -17.43 7.94
CA ASP A 121 -8.56 -17.17 7.45
C ASP A 121 -8.90 -17.99 6.19
N ILE A 122 -7.92 -18.66 5.58
CA ILE A 122 -8.14 -19.53 4.42
C ILE A 122 -8.83 -20.81 4.90
N SER A 123 -10.14 -20.91 4.66
CA SER A 123 -10.99 -22.05 4.96
C SER A 123 -11.57 -22.67 3.69
N ASP A 124 -12.17 -23.86 3.79
CA ASP A 124 -12.84 -24.49 2.64
C ASP A 124 -14.00 -23.63 2.09
N ASP A 125 -14.72 -22.90 2.97
CA ASP A 125 -15.75 -21.94 2.58
C ASP A 125 -15.15 -20.76 1.80
N PHE A 126 -14.02 -20.21 2.25
CA PHE A 126 -13.30 -19.16 1.53
C PHE A 126 -12.92 -19.63 0.12
N ILE A 127 -12.36 -20.84 0.01
CA ILE A 127 -11.97 -21.43 -1.28
C ILE A 127 -13.19 -21.65 -2.18
N PHE A 128 -14.29 -22.17 -1.64
CA PHE A 128 -15.52 -22.36 -2.38
C PHE A 128 -16.06 -21.05 -2.97
N LYS A 129 -16.09 -19.98 -2.16
CA LYS A 129 -16.51 -18.64 -2.62
C LYS A 129 -15.54 -18.05 -3.64
N LEU A 130 -14.23 -18.27 -3.47
CA LEU A 130 -13.21 -17.82 -4.41
C LEU A 130 -13.40 -18.45 -5.81
N ARG A 131 -13.71 -19.77 -5.86
CA ARG A 131 -14.07 -20.45 -7.11
C ARG A 131 -15.33 -19.86 -7.75
N ALA A 132 -16.32 -19.49 -6.94
CA ALA A 132 -17.60 -18.97 -7.42
C ALA A 132 -17.49 -17.59 -8.08
N LEU A 133 -16.53 -16.74 -7.67
CA LEU A 133 -16.33 -15.40 -8.26
C LEU A 133 -15.97 -15.42 -9.75
N ARG A 134 -15.33 -16.50 -10.25
CA ARG A 134 -14.92 -16.67 -11.66
C ARG A 134 -14.20 -15.46 -12.28
N ASN A 135 -13.54 -14.63 -11.47
CA ASN A 135 -12.85 -13.44 -11.94
C ASN A 135 -11.41 -13.77 -12.34
N LYS A 136 -11.07 -13.56 -13.61
CA LYS A 136 -9.73 -13.85 -14.17
C LYS A 136 -8.65 -12.85 -13.76
N ASN A 137 -9.04 -11.67 -13.29
CA ASN A 137 -8.13 -10.61 -12.85
C ASN A 137 -7.89 -10.65 -11.33
N LEU A 138 -8.19 -11.78 -10.69
CA LEU A 138 -8.02 -11.94 -9.26
C LEU A 138 -6.58 -12.33 -8.93
N ARG A 139 -5.99 -11.63 -7.98
CA ARG A 139 -4.68 -11.94 -7.37
C ARG A 139 -4.90 -12.15 -5.87
N LEU A 140 -4.35 -13.22 -5.33
CA LEU A 140 -4.36 -13.48 -3.91
C LEU A 140 -2.99 -13.19 -3.31
N VAL A 141 -2.97 -12.44 -2.21
CA VAL A 141 -1.79 -12.18 -1.42
C VAL A 141 -2.01 -12.78 -0.04
N VAL A 142 -1.24 -13.81 0.31
CA VAL A 142 -1.36 -14.55 1.57
C VAL A 142 -0.31 -14.06 2.54
N TRP A 143 -0.75 -13.40 3.61
CA TRP A 143 0.11 -12.92 4.68
C TRP A 143 0.34 -13.98 5.74
N ILE A 144 1.61 -14.18 6.11
CA ILE A 144 2.09 -15.19 7.05
C ILE A 144 3.00 -14.53 8.08
N ASP A 145 2.72 -14.74 9.37
CA ASP A 145 3.50 -14.21 10.50
C ASP A 145 3.87 -15.30 11.54
N ASP A 146 3.69 -16.58 11.19
CA ASP A 146 3.78 -17.72 12.10
C ASP A 146 4.90 -18.70 11.70
N HIS A 147 5.37 -19.49 12.65
CA HIS A 147 6.40 -20.52 12.48
C HIS A 147 5.81 -21.92 12.22
N ASP A 148 4.49 -22.08 12.26
CA ASP A 148 3.84 -23.36 11.91
C ASP A 148 3.87 -23.63 10.39
N PHE A 149 5.04 -24.07 9.92
CA PHE A 149 5.28 -24.42 8.52
C PHE A 149 4.43 -25.60 8.02
N ILE A 150 3.87 -26.42 8.92
CA ILE A 150 2.96 -27.50 8.53
C ILE A 150 1.61 -26.90 8.16
N ALA A 151 1.02 -26.09 9.06
CA ALA A 151 -0.23 -25.40 8.79
C ALA A 151 -0.12 -24.49 7.54
N ILE A 152 0.99 -23.78 7.38
CA ILE A 152 1.24 -22.96 6.18
C ILE A 152 1.22 -23.83 4.90
N LYS A 153 1.89 -24.99 4.93
CA LYS A 153 1.92 -25.90 3.78
C LYS A 153 0.53 -26.45 3.46
N ASP A 154 -0.27 -26.75 4.47
CA ASP A 154 -1.65 -27.21 4.26
C ASP A 154 -2.49 -26.13 3.55
N LYS A 155 -2.35 -24.85 3.95
CA LYS A 155 -3.00 -23.74 3.23
C LYS A 155 -2.48 -23.58 1.80
N MET A 156 -1.18 -23.79 1.56
CA MET A 156 -0.62 -23.77 0.21
C MET A 156 -1.21 -24.88 -0.68
N ILE A 157 -1.48 -26.06 -0.12
CA ILE A 157 -2.12 -27.18 -0.83
C ILE A 157 -3.57 -26.82 -1.18
N LEU A 158 -4.33 -26.23 -0.25
CA LEU A 158 -5.69 -25.76 -0.53
C LEU A 158 -5.74 -24.73 -1.67
N LEU A 159 -4.71 -23.91 -1.79
CA LEU A 159 -4.58 -22.88 -2.83
C LEU A 159 -3.87 -23.35 -4.11
N GLN A 160 -3.53 -24.64 -4.23
CA GLN A 160 -2.70 -25.15 -5.32
C GLN A 160 -3.33 -24.89 -6.70
N GLU A 161 -4.66 -24.96 -6.83
CA GLU A 161 -5.36 -24.71 -8.08
C GLU A 161 -5.27 -23.24 -8.55
N PHE A 162 -4.99 -22.30 -7.64
CA PHE A 162 -4.85 -20.87 -7.93
C PHE A 162 -3.40 -20.43 -8.07
N ASN A 163 -2.42 -21.33 -7.93
CA ASN A 163 -1.03 -21.01 -7.60
C ASN A 163 -0.34 -19.97 -8.50
N SER A 164 -0.74 -19.80 -9.77
CA SER A 164 -0.22 -18.74 -10.65
C SER A 164 -0.66 -17.33 -10.28
N SER A 165 -1.69 -17.21 -9.45
CA SER A 165 -2.31 -15.96 -9.00
C SER A 165 -2.13 -15.73 -7.50
N VAL A 166 -1.29 -16.54 -6.83
CA VAL A 166 -1.08 -16.46 -5.38
C VAL A 166 0.35 -16.06 -5.05
N ASP A 167 0.49 -14.94 -4.36
CA ASP A 167 1.73 -14.49 -3.75
C ASP A 167 1.70 -14.71 -2.25
N TYR A 168 2.78 -15.27 -1.72
CA TYR A 168 2.91 -15.52 -0.28
C TYR A 168 3.91 -14.53 0.29
N ARG A 169 3.50 -13.80 1.33
CA ARG A 169 4.29 -12.78 2.01
C ARG A 169 4.54 -13.17 3.45
N PHE A 170 5.81 -13.42 3.78
CA PHE A 170 6.24 -13.69 5.14
C PHE A 170 6.65 -12.40 5.84
N VAL A 171 6.07 -12.14 7.00
CA VAL A 171 6.39 -10.99 7.84
C VAL A 171 7.63 -11.27 8.67
N ILE A 172 8.73 -10.56 8.43
CA ILE A 172 10.02 -10.80 9.09
C ILE A 172 10.31 -9.73 10.13
N THR A 173 10.66 -10.15 11.34
CA THR A 173 11.04 -9.22 12.42
C THR A 173 12.46 -9.41 12.91
N ASN A 174 13.10 -10.53 12.60
CA ASN A 174 14.42 -10.88 13.12
C ASN A 174 15.16 -11.90 12.21
N GLU A 175 16.47 -12.01 12.42
CA GLU A 175 17.35 -12.88 11.63
C GLU A 175 17.10 -14.38 11.83
N TYR A 176 16.67 -14.77 13.03
CA TYR A 176 16.42 -16.18 13.31
C TYR A 176 15.27 -16.69 12.42
N TYR A 177 14.17 -15.95 12.40
CA TYR A 177 13.01 -16.31 11.58
C TYR A 177 13.30 -16.22 10.09
N LEU A 178 14.06 -15.20 9.65
CA LEU A 178 14.53 -15.08 8.27
C LEU A 178 15.22 -16.38 7.80
N LYS A 179 16.16 -16.90 8.61
CA LYS A 179 16.87 -18.15 8.30
C LYS A 179 15.96 -19.37 8.27
N GLU A 180 14.93 -19.42 9.12
CA GLU A 180 13.95 -20.51 9.06
C GLU A 180 13.14 -20.50 7.77
N ILE A 181 12.71 -19.32 7.34
CA ILE A 181 11.97 -19.16 6.08
C ILE A 181 12.85 -19.46 4.89
N GLU A 182 14.11 -19.04 4.87
CA GLU A 182 15.07 -19.40 3.81
C GLU A 182 15.23 -20.92 3.68
N ARG A 183 15.29 -21.66 4.80
CA ARG A 183 15.31 -23.13 4.79
C ARG A 183 14.00 -23.70 4.24
N PHE A 184 12.86 -23.14 4.64
CA PHE A 184 11.55 -23.53 4.14
C PHE A 184 11.42 -23.28 2.62
N MET A 185 11.84 -22.12 2.12
CA MET A 185 11.91 -21.78 0.69
C MET A 185 12.75 -22.79 -0.08
N LYS A 186 13.96 -23.08 0.41
CA LYS A 186 14.88 -24.04 -0.21
C LYS A 186 14.28 -25.44 -0.27
N LYS A 187 13.65 -25.90 0.80
CA LYS A 187 13.00 -27.22 0.89
C LYS A 187 11.84 -27.35 -0.09
N ASN A 188 11.06 -26.29 -0.28
CA ASN A 188 9.89 -26.29 -1.15
C ASN A 188 10.20 -25.82 -2.59
N ARG A 189 11.45 -25.43 -2.89
CA ARG A 189 11.87 -24.88 -4.20
C ARG A 189 10.95 -23.75 -4.68
N LYS A 190 10.52 -22.91 -3.75
CA LYS A 190 9.59 -21.81 -4.01
C LYS A 190 10.11 -20.54 -3.35
N ASN A 191 10.06 -19.45 -4.11
CA ASN A 191 10.37 -18.13 -3.59
C ASN A 191 9.10 -17.50 -3.00
N PHE A 192 9.29 -16.70 -1.96
CA PHE A 192 8.25 -15.97 -1.26
C PHE A 192 8.73 -14.54 -1.07
N ASP A 193 7.79 -13.61 -0.95
CA ASP A 193 8.09 -12.24 -0.60
C ASP A 193 8.42 -12.19 0.89
N LEU A 194 9.55 -11.58 1.23
CA LEU A 194 9.96 -11.35 2.61
C LEU A 194 9.71 -9.89 2.94
N VAL A 195 8.78 -9.64 3.86
CA VAL A 195 8.32 -8.30 4.19
C VAL A 195 8.77 -7.95 5.60
N PRO A 196 9.73 -7.03 5.78
CA PRO A 196 10.18 -6.66 7.11
C PRO A 196 9.07 -5.89 7.87
N PHE A 197 8.96 -6.08 9.18
CA PHE A 197 8.02 -5.35 10.02
C PHE A 197 8.73 -4.72 11.21
N TYR A 198 8.60 -3.40 11.38
CA TYR A 198 9.23 -2.69 12.48
C TYR A 198 8.34 -2.72 13.71
N ASN A 199 8.80 -3.39 14.76
CA ASN A 199 8.05 -3.59 16.00
C ASN A 199 8.56 -2.71 17.16
N ASN A 200 9.21 -1.59 16.83
CA ASN A 200 9.90 -0.69 17.77
C ASN A 200 11.09 -1.29 18.53
N LYS A 201 11.37 -2.60 18.37
CA LYS A 201 12.44 -3.31 19.09
C LYS A 201 13.55 -3.83 18.17
N ASN A 202 13.29 -3.90 16.86
CA ASN A 202 14.17 -4.54 15.88
C ASN A 202 14.89 -3.56 14.94
N LEU A 203 15.26 -2.37 15.43
CA LEU A 203 15.99 -1.39 14.61
C LEU A 203 17.32 -1.95 14.08
N SER A 204 18.02 -2.78 14.85
CA SER A 204 19.27 -3.43 14.40
C SER A 204 19.04 -4.34 13.18
N PHE A 205 17.93 -5.07 13.15
CA PHE A 205 17.54 -5.88 12.00
C PHE A 205 17.28 -4.98 10.77
N PHE A 206 16.51 -3.89 10.93
CA PHE A 206 16.26 -2.94 9.84
C PHE A 206 17.54 -2.29 9.31
N LYS A 207 18.45 -1.89 10.21
CA LYS A 207 19.75 -1.34 9.81
C LYS A 207 20.55 -2.32 8.97
N LYS A 208 20.44 -3.63 9.21
CA LYS A 208 21.24 -4.61 8.47
C LYS A 208 20.62 -5.04 7.15
N TYR A 209 19.29 -5.13 7.08
CA TYR A 209 18.59 -5.74 5.94
C TYR A 209 17.72 -4.79 5.12
N CYS A 210 17.40 -3.60 5.65
CA CYS A 210 16.43 -2.70 5.03
C CYS A 210 17.01 -1.32 4.71
N PHE A 211 18.08 -0.91 5.39
CA PHE A 211 18.71 0.37 5.12
C PHE A 211 19.45 0.30 3.79
N THR A 212 19.23 1.31 2.94
CA THR A 212 19.92 1.41 1.66
C THR A 212 21.42 1.51 1.89
N SER A 213 22.18 0.67 1.19
CA SER A 213 23.64 0.66 1.08
C SER A 213 24.09 1.36 -0.20
N TYR A 214 25.41 1.54 -0.35
CA TYR A 214 25.96 2.10 -1.59
C TYR A 214 25.76 1.16 -2.78
N THR A 215 25.91 -0.15 -2.58
CA THR A 215 25.71 -1.16 -3.64
C THR A 215 24.27 -1.13 -4.13
N ASP A 216 23.29 -0.96 -3.24
CA ASP A 216 21.89 -0.82 -3.64
C ASP A 216 21.70 0.37 -4.59
N LEU A 217 22.35 1.51 -4.34
CA LEU A 217 22.28 2.69 -5.21
C LEU A 217 22.94 2.45 -6.57
N GLN A 218 24.00 1.65 -6.65
CA GLN A 218 24.68 1.33 -7.91
C GLN A 218 23.81 0.47 -8.82
N ASP A 219 22.95 -0.37 -8.23
CA ASP A 219 22.05 -1.27 -8.95
C ASP A 219 20.73 -0.61 -9.37
N ILE A 220 20.52 0.66 -8.99
CA ILE A 220 19.32 1.41 -9.34
C ILE A 220 19.23 1.66 -10.84
N LYS A 221 18.09 1.29 -11.42
CA LYS A 221 17.73 1.57 -12.82
C LYS A 221 16.60 2.59 -12.84
N LEU A 222 16.95 3.87 -13.01
CA LEU A 222 15.99 4.96 -13.18
C LEU A 222 16.17 5.59 -14.56
N ASN A 223 15.05 5.93 -15.18
CA ASN A 223 15.02 6.79 -16.35
C ASN A 223 14.73 8.25 -15.93
N ASP A 224 14.82 9.16 -16.90
CA ASP A 224 14.57 10.59 -16.65
C ASP A 224 13.18 10.86 -16.07
N ARG A 225 12.14 10.15 -16.54
CA ARG A 225 10.77 10.29 -16.03
C ARG A 225 10.69 9.89 -14.56
N ASP A 226 11.37 8.84 -14.14
CA ASP A 226 11.40 8.42 -12.73
C ASP A 226 12.07 9.51 -11.87
N LEU A 227 13.21 10.04 -12.33
CA LEU A 227 13.91 11.12 -11.63
C LEU A 227 13.05 12.39 -11.52
N PHE A 228 12.40 12.81 -12.60
CA PHE A 228 11.49 13.95 -12.60
C PHE A 228 10.26 13.71 -11.70
N SER A 229 9.70 12.51 -11.70
CA SER A 229 8.57 12.14 -10.83
C SER A 229 8.95 12.30 -9.36
N ARG A 230 10.11 11.80 -8.95
CA ARG A 230 10.61 11.86 -7.56
C ARG A 230 10.88 13.26 -7.04
N MET A 231 11.07 14.24 -7.94
CA MET A 231 11.16 15.64 -7.55
C MET A 231 9.85 16.16 -6.99
N TYR A 232 8.70 15.65 -7.40
CA TYR A 232 7.41 16.26 -7.05
C TYR A 232 6.47 15.30 -6.31
N LEU A 233 6.58 14.01 -6.57
CA LEU A 233 5.63 13.00 -6.13
C LEU A 233 6.32 11.93 -5.27
N ASN A 234 5.63 11.52 -4.22
CA ASN A 234 5.89 10.26 -3.57
C ASN A 234 5.15 9.16 -4.31
N GLU A 235 5.86 8.46 -5.20
CA GLU A 235 5.32 7.41 -6.08
C GLU A 235 4.61 6.28 -5.32
N LEU A 236 4.94 6.04 -4.04
CA LEU A 236 4.32 4.99 -3.22
C LEU A 236 2.93 5.38 -2.69
N ASN A 237 2.61 6.67 -2.66
CA ASN A 237 1.35 7.21 -2.16
C ASN A 237 0.54 7.89 -3.24
N TYR A 238 1.19 8.51 -4.23
CA TYR A 238 0.53 9.21 -5.32
C TYR A 238 -0.47 8.29 -6.03
N GLY A 239 -1.71 8.75 -6.18
CA GLY A 239 -2.75 7.97 -6.84
C GLY A 239 -3.25 6.74 -6.07
N LYS A 240 -2.90 6.61 -4.79
CA LYS A 240 -3.39 5.56 -3.90
C LYS A 240 -4.37 6.14 -2.88
N LEU A 241 -5.53 5.51 -2.75
CA LEU A 241 -6.49 5.73 -1.67
C LEU A 241 -6.61 4.49 -0.78
N ILE A 242 -6.80 4.69 0.51
CA ILE A 242 -7.03 3.67 1.53
C ILE A 242 -8.33 4.03 2.22
N ILE A 243 -9.33 3.16 2.15
CA ILE A 243 -10.63 3.32 2.79
C ILE A 243 -10.68 2.38 3.99
N LEU A 244 -10.75 2.95 5.19
CA LEU A 244 -10.86 2.20 6.43
C LEU A 244 -12.30 1.68 6.65
N PRO A 245 -12.52 0.69 7.54
CA PRO A 245 -13.88 0.24 7.88
C PRO A 245 -14.73 1.37 8.47
N THR A 246 -14.09 2.33 9.16
CA THR A 246 -14.70 3.57 9.66
C THR A 246 -15.18 4.52 8.55
N GLY A 247 -14.91 4.20 7.28
CA GLY A 247 -15.19 5.01 6.11
C GLY A 247 -14.22 6.16 5.90
N GLU A 248 -13.22 6.37 6.77
CA GLU A 248 -12.19 7.39 6.58
C GLU A 248 -11.31 7.07 5.35
N VAL A 249 -10.95 8.11 4.60
CA VAL A 249 -10.17 7.99 3.37
C VAL A 249 -8.79 8.63 3.53
N HIS A 250 -7.77 7.78 3.41
CA HIS A 250 -6.35 8.13 3.52
C HIS A 250 -5.64 7.86 2.19
N SER A 251 -4.39 8.31 2.09
CA SER A 251 -3.43 7.78 1.11
C SER A 251 -2.23 7.12 1.80
N SER A 252 -2.01 7.47 3.07
CA SER A 252 -1.13 6.79 4.01
C SER A 252 -1.70 6.96 5.42
N LEU A 253 -1.62 5.93 6.25
CA LEU A 253 -2.12 5.95 7.63
C LEU A 253 -1.20 6.70 8.62
N PHE A 254 -0.07 7.23 8.15
CA PHE A 254 0.76 8.17 8.91
C PHE A 254 0.33 9.63 8.73
N PHE A 255 -0.63 9.87 7.83
CA PHE A 255 -1.18 11.19 7.56
C PHE A 255 -2.65 11.23 7.93
N LYS A 256 -3.15 12.44 8.17
CA LYS A 256 -4.58 12.67 8.40
C LYS A 256 -5.43 12.13 7.25
N SER A 257 -6.67 11.78 7.58
CA SER A 257 -7.71 11.55 6.58
C SER A 257 -8.02 12.86 5.84
N PHE A 258 -8.42 12.74 4.57
CA PHE A 258 -8.89 13.88 3.76
C PHE A 258 -10.37 13.80 3.39
N GLY A 259 -11.10 12.90 4.04
CA GLY A 259 -12.55 12.80 3.92
C GLY A 259 -13.08 11.46 4.42
N SER A 260 -14.37 11.26 4.25
CA SER A 260 -15.01 9.98 4.50
C SER A 260 -15.95 9.64 3.36
N ILE A 261 -16.09 8.34 3.06
CA ILE A 261 -17.04 7.85 2.06
C ILE A 261 -18.50 8.22 2.38
N TYR A 262 -18.80 8.56 3.64
CA TYR A 262 -20.17 8.89 4.06
C TYR A 262 -20.56 10.34 3.81
N ASN A 263 -19.59 11.26 3.70
CA ASN A 263 -19.86 12.70 3.71
C ASN A 263 -19.02 13.52 2.71
N SER A 264 -18.13 12.87 1.97
CA SER A 264 -17.26 13.49 0.98
C SER A 264 -17.52 12.88 -0.39
N SER A 265 -17.14 13.58 -1.47
CA SER A 265 -17.10 12.98 -2.81
C SER A 265 -15.67 12.58 -3.16
N LEU A 266 -15.52 11.58 -4.03
CA LEU A 266 -14.20 11.10 -4.47
C LEU A 266 -13.35 12.24 -5.06
N ILE A 267 -13.96 13.13 -5.85
CA ILE A 267 -13.27 14.24 -6.50
C ILE A 267 -12.73 15.22 -5.46
N SER A 268 -13.51 15.54 -4.42
CA SER A 268 -13.06 16.47 -3.37
C SER A 268 -11.90 15.89 -2.57
N VAL A 269 -11.95 14.60 -2.25
CA VAL A 269 -10.87 13.88 -1.56
C VAL A 269 -9.59 13.88 -2.41
N ILE A 270 -9.68 13.51 -3.68
CA ILE A 270 -8.53 13.50 -4.60
C ILE A 270 -7.93 14.91 -4.72
N ARG A 271 -8.77 15.94 -4.87
CA ARG A 271 -8.33 17.34 -4.95
C ARG A 271 -7.58 17.75 -3.69
N ASN A 272 -8.09 17.38 -2.51
CA ASN A 272 -7.44 17.71 -1.25
C ASN A 272 -6.06 17.04 -1.11
N PHE A 273 -5.91 15.79 -1.54
CA PHE A 273 -4.60 15.12 -1.58
C PHE A 273 -3.63 15.80 -2.53
N ALA A 274 -4.10 16.23 -3.70
CA ALA A 274 -3.26 16.86 -4.72
C ALA A 274 -2.81 18.28 -4.35
N LEU A 275 -3.53 18.97 -3.46
CA LEU A 275 -3.24 20.36 -3.07
C LEU A 275 -2.50 20.49 -1.73
N ASP A 276 -2.42 19.44 -0.91
CA ASP A 276 -1.67 19.49 0.35
C ASP A 276 -0.17 19.27 0.12
N GLU A 277 0.62 20.35 0.14
CA GLU A 277 2.08 20.35 0.00
C GLU A 277 2.79 19.53 1.09
N ASN A 278 2.14 19.36 2.25
CA ASN A 278 2.61 18.51 3.34
C ASN A 278 1.95 17.13 3.34
N GLY A 279 1.07 16.88 2.37
CA GLY A 279 0.32 15.64 2.21
C GLY A 279 1.15 14.48 1.67
N PRO A 280 0.62 13.26 1.77
CA PRO A 280 1.35 12.03 1.45
C PRO A 280 1.77 11.92 -0.02
N TRP A 281 1.05 12.58 -0.94
CA TRP A 281 1.33 12.55 -2.38
C TRP A 281 2.54 13.41 -2.76
N LEU A 282 2.74 14.53 -2.08
CA LEU A 282 3.79 15.51 -2.40
C LEU A 282 5.00 15.41 -1.45
N LYS A 283 4.93 14.53 -0.42
CA LYS A 283 6.01 14.34 0.56
C LYS A 283 7.18 13.55 -0.04
N THR A 284 8.16 14.27 -0.58
CA THR A 284 9.36 13.74 -1.23
C THR A 284 10.63 13.90 -0.36
N ARG A 285 11.73 13.26 -0.77
CA ARG A 285 13.04 13.32 -0.07
C ARG A 285 13.60 14.75 0.01
N GLN A 286 13.32 15.60 -0.98
CA GLN A 286 13.74 17.02 -0.99
C GLN A 286 13.04 17.90 0.05
N LEU A 287 11.97 17.41 0.69
CA LEU A 287 11.21 18.17 1.68
C LEU A 287 11.52 17.75 3.13
N VAL A 288 12.46 16.82 3.35
CA VAL A 288 12.73 16.25 4.67
C VAL A 288 14.23 16.26 4.99
N LEU A 289 14.57 16.55 6.25
CA LEU A 289 15.93 16.43 6.75
C LEU A 289 16.23 14.97 7.15
N PRO A 290 17.48 14.49 6.97
CA PRO A 290 18.61 15.19 6.35
C PRO A 290 18.63 15.10 4.81
N CYS A 291 17.70 14.37 4.20
CA CYS A 291 17.72 14.02 2.76
C CYS A 291 17.71 15.21 1.82
N LYS A 292 17.04 16.32 2.16
CA LYS A 292 16.98 17.51 1.29
C LYS A 292 18.34 18.13 0.98
N ASP A 293 19.34 17.87 1.82
CA ASP A 293 20.71 18.35 1.65
C ASP A 293 21.67 17.24 1.17
N CYS A 294 21.15 16.07 0.79
CA CYS A 294 21.95 14.93 0.34
C CYS A 294 22.07 14.96 -1.18
N LEU A 295 23.26 14.64 -1.73
CA LEU A 295 23.46 14.57 -3.18
C LEU A 295 22.67 13.42 -3.85
N PHE A 296 22.30 12.39 -3.08
CA PHE A 296 21.66 11.18 -3.61
C PHE A 296 20.13 11.17 -3.52
N TYR A 297 19.49 12.27 -3.10
CA TYR A 297 18.07 12.27 -2.71
C TYR A 297 17.10 11.80 -3.80
N LEU A 298 17.42 12.02 -5.09
CA LEU A 298 16.62 11.55 -6.23
C LEU A 298 16.86 10.08 -6.56
N LEU A 299 18.03 9.55 -6.22
CA LEU A 299 18.35 8.14 -6.43
C LEU A 299 17.74 7.27 -5.34
N CYS A 300 17.67 7.78 -4.10
CA CYS A 300 17.02 7.08 -3.00
C CYS A 300 15.56 6.71 -3.30
N ASN A 301 15.10 5.59 -2.73
CA ASN A 301 13.71 5.22 -2.78
C ASN A 301 12.80 6.33 -2.21
N PRO A 302 11.55 6.47 -2.69
CA PRO A 302 10.57 7.36 -2.07
C PRO A 302 10.40 7.09 -0.57
N LEU A 303 9.87 8.07 0.17
CA LEU A 303 9.59 7.89 1.61
C LEU A 303 8.54 6.79 1.80
N THR A 304 8.90 5.73 2.52
CA THR A 304 8.04 4.59 2.83
C THR A 304 7.35 4.77 4.17
N SER A 305 6.46 3.85 4.52
CA SER A 305 5.87 3.75 5.86
C SER A 305 6.90 3.50 6.98
N TYR A 306 8.06 2.91 6.65
CA TYR A 306 9.09 2.63 7.65
C TYR A 306 9.77 3.90 8.15
N GLU A 307 9.98 4.92 7.32
CA GLU A 307 10.54 6.20 7.76
C GLU A 307 9.70 6.83 8.88
N TYR A 308 8.38 6.80 8.73
CA TYR A 308 7.45 7.34 9.72
C TYR A 308 7.38 6.47 10.97
N SER A 309 7.43 5.14 10.81
CA SER A 309 7.38 4.19 11.93
C SER A 309 8.63 4.23 12.78
N ILE A 310 9.80 4.34 12.15
CA ILE A 310 11.11 4.42 12.81
C ILE A 310 11.37 5.84 13.34
N GLY A 311 10.67 6.85 12.81
CA GLY A 311 10.91 8.26 13.14
C GLY A 311 12.20 8.81 12.52
N LYS A 312 12.68 8.17 11.44
CA LYS A 312 13.92 8.56 10.75
C LYS A 312 13.67 8.64 9.24
N MET A 313 13.82 9.84 8.67
CA MET A 313 13.55 10.09 7.25
C MET A 313 14.68 9.66 6.30
N ASN A 314 15.77 9.11 6.81
CA ASN A 314 16.89 8.56 6.02
C ASN A 314 17.24 7.14 6.48
N LEU A 315 16.58 6.13 5.89
CA LEU A 315 16.87 4.72 6.13
C LEU A 315 18.01 4.25 5.20
N CYS A 316 19.22 4.78 5.45
CA CYS A 316 20.41 4.46 4.67
C CYS A 316 21.68 4.48 5.55
N HIS A 317 22.76 3.93 5.01
CA HIS A 317 24.09 3.91 5.62
C HIS A 317 24.95 5.13 5.29
N TYR A 318 24.44 6.08 4.51
CA TYR A 318 25.17 7.31 4.21
C TYR A 318 25.24 8.22 5.44
N ASP A 319 26.46 8.57 5.82
CA ASP A 319 26.77 9.52 6.88
C ASP A 319 27.18 10.86 6.26
N LYS A 320 26.29 11.86 6.42
CA LYS A 320 26.51 13.22 5.93
C LYS A 320 27.67 13.92 6.64
N THR A 321 27.97 13.57 7.89
CA THR A 321 29.04 14.24 8.65
C THR A 321 30.43 13.89 8.11
N THR A 322 30.61 12.64 7.67
CA THR A 322 31.84 12.15 7.06
C THR A 322 31.79 12.17 5.53
N ASN A 323 30.64 12.50 4.94
CA ASN A 323 30.35 12.44 3.50
C ASN A 323 30.66 11.06 2.90
N ASN A 324 30.40 9.98 3.65
CA ASN A 324 30.77 8.61 3.28
C ASN A 324 29.63 7.61 3.54
N TRP A 325 29.67 6.49 2.83
CA TRP A 325 28.82 5.34 3.10
C TRP A 325 29.49 4.48 4.17
N LEU A 326 28.78 4.25 5.27
CA LEU A 326 29.23 3.31 6.30
C LEU A 326 29.14 1.89 5.73
N GLN A 327 30.19 1.10 5.96
CA GLN A 327 30.23 -0.32 5.59
C GLN A 327 29.32 -1.16 6.47
#